data_AF-A0A2D8N8S5-F1
#
_entry.id   AF-A0A2D8N8S5-F1
#
_cell.length_a   1.000
_cell.length_b   1.000
_cell.length_c   1.000
_cell.angle_alpha   90.00
_cell.angle_beta   90.00
_cell.angle_gamma   90.00
#
_symmetry.space_group_name_H-M   'P 1'
#
loop_
_entity.id
_entity.type
_entity.pdbx_description
1 polymer ?
#
loop_
_entity_poly.entity_id
_entity_poly.type
_entity_poly.pdbx_seq_one_letter_code
_entity_poly.pdbx_strand_id
1 'polypeptide(L)' 'GEIVGGSQREERLDVLQKRMKELKIEEKELWWYLELRKFGSVPHSGFGLGFERLVQFVTGMNNIRDVIPFPRTPQNANF' A
#
# COMPACT_ATOMS: atom_id res chain seq x y z
N GLY A 1 -1.21 -16.72 4.78
CA GLY A 1 -2.14 -15.63 5.16
C GLY A 1 -2.24 -14.63 4.04
N GLU A 2 -2.73 -13.41 4.26
CA GLU A 2 -2.94 -12.39 3.20
C GLU A 2 -1.80 -12.32 2.16
N ILE A 3 -2.15 -12.37 0.88
CA ILE A 3 -1.25 -12.27 -0.29
C ILE A 3 -1.54 -10.98 -1.08
N VAL A 4 -2.81 -10.61 -1.17
CA VAL A 4 -3.32 -9.41 -1.85
C VAL A 4 -4.15 -8.60 -0.87
N GLY A 5 -3.93 -7.29 -0.84
CA GLY A 5 -4.74 -6.32 -0.12
C GLY A 5 -5.20 -5.22 -1.07
N GLY A 6 -6.46 -4.80 -0.99
CA GLY A 6 -7.03 -3.82 -1.90
C GLY A 6 -8.21 -3.06 -1.31
N SER A 7 -8.61 -1.99 -1.99
CA SER A 7 -9.80 -1.21 -1.62
C SER A 7 -10.25 -0.33 -2.78
N GLN A 8 -11.54 0.03 -2.75
CA GLN A 8 -12.01 1.22 -3.42
C GLN A 8 -11.47 2.45 -2.67
N ARG A 9 -11.00 3.44 -3.43
CA ARG A 9 -10.46 4.67 -2.86
C ARG A 9 -11.58 5.70 -2.73
N GLU A 10 -11.52 6.49 -1.68
CA GLU A 10 -12.46 7.59 -1.49
C GLU A 10 -12.16 8.70 -2.51
N GLU A 11 -13.11 8.92 -3.42
CA GLU A 11 -13.04 9.92 -4.48
C GLU A 11 -13.68 11.26 -4.08
N ARG A 12 -14.51 11.30 -3.04
CA ARG A 12 -15.17 12.53 -2.58
C ARG A 12 -14.25 13.31 -1.65
N LEU A 13 -13.91 14.54 -2.04
CA LEU A 13 -12.92 15.36 -1.34
C LEU A 13 -13.29 15.64 0.12
N ASP A 14 -14.55 16.00 0.37
CA ASP A 14 -15.08 16.33 1.70
C ASP A 14 -15.03 15.11 2.65
N VAL A 15 -15.41 13.94 2.15
CA VAL A 15 -15.35 12.68 2.91
C VAL A 15 -13.90 12.30 3.19
N LEU A 16 -13.02 12.44 2.19
CA LEU A 16 -11.58 12.16 2.35
C LEU A 16 -10.94 13.07 3.42
N GLN A 17 -11.18 14.38 3.37
CA GLN A 17 -10.66 15.33 4.36
C GLN A 17 -11.19 15.03 5.77
N LYS A 18 -12.48 14.70 5.89
CA LYS A 18 -13.06 14.26 7.18
C LYS A 18 -12.33 13.04 7.73
N ARG A 19 -12.06 12.03 6.90
CA ARG A 19 -11.33 10.81 7.32
C ARG A 19 -9.87 11.09 7.66
N MET A 20 -9.20 11.97 6.92
CA MET A 20 -7.84 12.40 7.24
C MET A 20 -7.78 13.08 8.61
N LYS A 21 -8.76 13.93 8.94
CA LYS A 21 -8.88 14.55 10.26
C LYS A 21 -9.12 13.53 11.37
N GLU A 22 -10.02 12.56 11.16
CA GLU A 22 -10.28 11.46 12.11
C GLU A 22 -9.03 10.62 12.41
N LEU A 23 -8.21 10.37 11.38
CA LEU A 23 -6.97 9.59 11.48
C LEU A 23 -5.72 10.43 11.80
N LYS A 24 -5.89 11.74 12.02
CA LYS A 24 -4.80 12.70 12.30
C LYS A 24 -3.70 12.75 11.22
N ILE A 25 -4.11 12.66 9.96
CA ILE A 25 -3.22 12.78 8.80
C ILE A 25 -3.13 14.24 8.39
N GLU A 26 -1.93 14.78 8.23
CA GLU A 26 -1.71 16.17 7.83
C GLU A 26 -2.01 16.38 6.34
N GLU A 27 -3.01 17.22 6.03
CA GLU A 27 -3.42 17.52 4.64
C GLU A 27 -2.33 18.24 3.84
N LYS A 28 -1.50 19.06 4.51
CA LYS A 28 -0.46 19.86 3.87
C LYS A 28 0.59 18.99 3.18
N GLU A 29 0.97 17.87 3.78
CA GLU A 29 1.96 16.93 3.20
C GLU A 29 1.39 16.13 2.01
N LEU A 30 0.06 16.03 1.94
CA LEU A 30 -0.67 15.28 0.91
C LEU A 30 -1.52 16.18 0.00
N TRP A 31 -1.18 17.46 -0.11
CA TRP A 31 -1.95 18.44 -0.89
C TRP A 31 -2.19 17.97 -2.33
N TRP A 32 -1.14 17.43 -2.97
CA TRP A 32 -1.16 16.91 -4.34
C TRP A 32 -2.11 15.73 -4.48
N TYR A 33 -2.26 14.90 -3.44
CA TYR A 33 -3.15 13.75 -3.43
C TYR A 33 -4.63 14.16 -3.32
N LEU A 34 -4.90 15.24 -2.60
CA LEU A 34 -6.22 15.88 -2.53
C LEU A 34 -6.60 16.54 -3.85
N GLU A 35 -5.63 17.08 -4.60
CA GLU A 35 -5.89 17.69 -5.91
C GLU A 35 -6.44 16.70 -6.93
N LEU A 36 -6.06 15.42 -6.82
CA LEU A 36 -6.62 14.34 -7.64
C LEU A 36 -8.16 14.21 -7.49
N ARG A 37 -8.74 14.78 -6.43
CA ARG A 37 -10.20 14.77 -6.19
C ARG A 37 -10.89 16.05 -6.66
N LYS A 38 -10.14 17.10 -7.04
CA LYS A 38 -10.71 18.41 -7.40
C LYS A 38 -11.16 18.50 -8.85
N PHE A 39 -10.45 17.83 -9.78
CA PHE A 39 -10.65 18.03 -11.21
C PHE A 39 -10.99 16.70 -11.91
N GLY A 40 -12.28 16.38 -11.95
CA GLY A 40 -12.76 15.16 -12.63
C GLY A 40 -12.41 13.87 -11.88
N SER A 41 -12.61 13.85 -10.55
CA SER A 41 -12.44 12.61 -9.79
C SER A 41 -13.43 11.54 -10.25
N VAL A 42 -13.02 10.28 -10.11
CA VAL A 42 -13.79 9.12 -10.55
C VAL A 42 -13.80 8.05 -9.48
N PRO A 43 -14.86 7.22 -9.40
CA PRO A 43 -14.80 5.99 -8.61
C PRO A 43 -13.66 5.11 -9.12
N HIS A 44 -12.68 4.84 -8.26
CA HIS A 44 -11.50 4.05 -8.62
C HIS A 44 -11.12 3.07 -7.52
N SER A 45 -10.62 1.91 -7.93
CA SER A 45 -10.22 0.83 -7.03
C SER A 45 -8.86 0.28 -7.44
N GLY A 46 -8.16 -0.34 -6.49
CA GLY A 46 -6.90 -1.00 -6.77
C GLY A 46 -6.48 -1.93 -5.65
N PHE A 47 -5.43 -2.70 -5.92
CA PHE A 47 -4.85 -3.66 -4.97
C PHE A 47 -3.34 -3.69 -5.10
N GLY A 48 -2.68 -4.21 -4.06
CA GLY A 48 -1.26 -4.53 -4.03
C GLY A 48 -1.06 -6.01 -3.77
N LEU A 49 -0.02 -6.56 -4.39
CA LEU A 49 0.40 -7.95 -4.23
C LEU A 49 1.82 -7.96 -3.65
N GLY A 50 2.03 -8.68 -2.55
CA GLY A 50 3.38 -8.92 -2.05
C GLY A 50 4.08 -9.96 -2.93
N PHE A 51 5.02 -9.53 -3.77
CA PHE A 51 5.68 -10.41 -4.72
C PHE A 51 6.41 -11.58 -4.05
N GLU A 52 7.20 -11.32 -3.01
CA GLU A 52 7.91 -12.35 -2.25
C GLU A 52 6.94 -13.31 -1.56
N ARG A 53 5.76 -12.83 -1.14
CA ARG A 53 4.71 -13.70 -0.55
C ARG A 53 4.08 -14.61 -1.60
N LEU A 54 3.93 -14.14 -2.83
CA LEU A 54 3.51 -14.99 -3.94
C LEU A 54 4.57 -16.07 -4.23
N VAL A 55 5.84 -15.68 -4.35
CA VAL A 55 6.95 -16.63 -4.58
C VAL A 55 7.01 -17.67 -3.45
N GLN A 56 6.92 -17.22 -2.20
CA GLN A 56 6.85 -18.09 -1.02
C GLN A 56 5.70 -19.09 -1.11
N PHE A 57 4.50 -18.63 -1.49
CA PHE A 57 3.32 -19.48 -1.61
C PHE A 57 3.48 -20.55 -2.69
N VAL A 58 3.98 -20.20 -3.88
CA VAL A 58 4.12 -21.16 -4.99
C VAL A 58 5.29 -22.11 -4.82
N THR A 59 6.33 -21.72 -4.08
CA THR A 59 7.51 -22.56 -3.81
C THR A 59 7.38 -23.43 -2.56
N GLY A 60 6.41 -23.15 -1.69
CA GLY A 60 6.24 -23.84 -0.40
C GLY A 60 7.31 -23.51 0.64
N MET A 61 8.14 -22.48 0.40
CA MET A 61 9.15 -22.04 1.35
C MET A 61 8.52 -21.43 2.61
N ASN A 62 9.11 -21.68 3.77
CA ASN A 62 8.54 -21.20 5.05
C ASN A 62 9.03 -19.81 5.46
N ASN A 63 10.18 -19.35 4.94
CA ASN A 63 10.78 -18.08 5.32
C ASN A 63 10.85 -17.12 4.12
N ILE A 64 10.42 -15.87 4.32
CA ILE A 64 10.42 -14.84 3.26
C ILE A 64 11.84 -14.45 2.81
N ARG A 65 12.86 -14.80 3.60
CA ARG A 65 14.27 -14.54 3.26
C ARG A 65 14.80 -15.48 2.17
N ASP A 66 14.18 -16.64 2.01
CA ASP A 66 14.63 -17.68 1.08
C ASP A 66 14.06 -17.48 -0.34
N VAL A 67 13.11 -16.54 -0.49
CA VAL A 67 12.39 -16.26 -1.74
C VAL A 67 12.86 -14.97 -2.43
N ILE A 68 13.94 -14.37 -1.93
CA ILE A 68 14.60 -13.20 -2.51
C ILE A 68 16.13 -13.41 -2.47
N PRO A 69 16.90 -13.06 -3.52
CA PRO A 69 18.34 -13.36 -3.56
C PRO A 69 19.15 -12.75 -2.42
N PHE A 70 18.84 -11.51 -2.05
CA PHE A 70 19.57 -10.74 -1.04
C PHE A 70 18.60 -10.11 -0.05
N PRO A 71 18.13 -10.86 0.96
CA PRO A 71 17.16 -10.36 1.91
C PRO A 71 17.70 -9.17 2.70
N ARG A 72 16.80 -8.24 3.06
CA ARG A 72 17.11 -7.10 3.93
C ARG A 72 16.27 -7.18 5.18
N THR A 73 16.93 -7.20 6.34
CA THR A 73 16.28 -7.23 7.64
C THR A 73 16.99 -6.26 8.60
N PRO A 74 16.38 -5.87 9.73
CA PRO A 74 17.09 -5.10 10.74
C PRO A 74 18.45 -5.74 11.07
N GLN A 75 19.51 -4.93 11.07
CA GLN A 75 20.90 -5.36 11.28
C GLN A 75 21.53 -6.23 10.17
N ASN A 76 20.87 -6.43 9.02
CA ASN A 76 21.43 -7.21 7.90
C ASN A 76 21.21 -6.52 6.54
N ALA A 77 22.31 -6.14 5.90
CA ALA A 77 22.35 -5.55 4.56
C ALA A 77 23.50 -6.07 3.69
N ASN A 78 24.10 -7.20 4.06
CA ASN A 78 25.13 -7.85 3.27
C ASN A 78 24.53 -8.65 2.10
N PHE A 79 25.38 -9.11 1.18
CA PHE A 79 24.99 -10.08 0.16
C PHE A 79 24.91 -11.47 0.77
#